data_AF-A0A9E3L762-F1
#
_entry.id   AF-A0A9E3L762-F1
#
_cell.length_a   1.000
_cell.length_b   1.000
_cell.length_c   1.000
_cell.angle_alpha   90.00
_cell.angle_beta   90.00
_cell.angle_gamma   90.00
#
_symmetry.space_group_name_H-M   'P 1'
#
loop_
_entity.id
_entity.type
_entity.pdbx_description
1 polymer ?
#
loop_
_entity_poly.entity_id
_entity_poly.type
_entity_poly.pdbx_seq_one_letter_code
_entity_poly.pdbx_strand_id
1 'polypeptide(L)'
;MRAPDPAHHPDHPFAAGCGPLPADPQRRGGQAGRPRFKGKPVKKPTERLQDRRTRWQTCQLGWYGGQIRRLQLASGTAVWYKSGRPAVALRWVLVRDPKGRCEPIGLLSSDLKLEARQIVRYYLQRWSLETTFQEARLYLGLDGQRQWNDLAVARATPLRLGLFSLVALMVQRQPAWQPSVRRSAWYAKAQPTFADALAQVRRALWRQLGFWLSEAAIDAQKPPRLLFEHVAELLAYLP
;
A
#
# COMPACT_ATOMS: atom_id res chain seq x y z
N MET A 1 2.79 -10.35 -13.97
CA MET A 1 3.56 -9.40 -13.15
C MET A 1 4.56 -10.18 -12.32
N ARG A 2 5.85 -10.04 -12.62
CA ARG A 2 6.97 -10.67 -11.89
C ARG A 2 7.18 -9.86 -10.60
N ALA A 3 7.29 -10.51 -9.44
CA ALA A 3 7.64 -9.83 -8.20
C ALA A 3 9.03 -9.20 -8.35
N PRO A 4 9.25 -7.93 -7.98
CA PRO A 4 10.57 -7.34 -8.05
C PRO A 4 11.43 -7.75 -6.86
N ASP A 5 12.74 -7.78 -7.10
CA ASP A 5 13.78 -8.06 -6.11
C ASP A 5 13.74 -7.07 -4.93
N PRO A 6 13.88 -7.54 -3.68
CA PRO A 6 13.98 -6.66 -2.53
C PRO A 6 15.32 -5.90 -2.57
N ALA A 7 15.22 -4.58 -2.68
CA ALA A 7 16.36 -3.66 -2.70
C ALA A 7 17.30 -3.82 -1.49
N HIS A 8 18.57 -3.59 -1.77
CA HIS A 8 19.75 -3.59 -0.90
C HIS A 8 19.50 -3.03 0.52
N HIS A 9 19.81 -3.85 1.53
CA HIS A 9 19.75 -3.47 2.94
C HIS A 9 21.03 -2.69 3.33
N PRO A 10 20.94 -1.49 3.94
CA PRO A 10 22.13 -0.83 4.47
C PRO A 10 22.59 -1.54 5.76
N ASP A 11 23.85 -1.97 5.76
CA ASP A 11 24.56 -2.52 6.92
C ASP A 11 24.80 -1.44 7.97
N HIS A 12 23.84 -1.28 8.89
CA HIS A 12 24.04 -0.50 10.10
C HIS A 12 24.06 -1.39 11.35
N PRO A 13 24.96 -1.14 12.31
CA PRO A 13 25.13 -1.99 13.47
C PRO A 13 23.88 -1.93 14.38
N PHE A 14 23.09 -3.02 14.37
CA PHE A 14 22.00 -3.28 15.30
C PHE A 14 22.56 -3.43 16.73
N ALA A 15 22.38 -2.41 17.56
CA ALA A 15 22.59 -2.51 19.01
C ALA A 15 21.22 -2.67 19.69
N ALA A 16 20.71 -3.91 19.75
CA ALA A 16 19.37 -4.23 20.19
C ALA A 16 19.32 -4.66 21.67
N GLY A 17 18.50 -4.03 22.50
CA GLY A 17 18.17 -4.48 23.86
C GLY A 17 16.79 -5.14 23.94
N CYS A 18 16.60 -6.17 24.77
CA CYS A 18 15.28 -6.77 25.04
C CYS A 18 14.44 -5.92 26.01
N GLY A 19 13.16 -5.67 25.70
CA GLY A 19 12.17 -5.04 26.60
C GLY A 19 11.64 -3.67 26.12
N PRO A 20 10.48 -3.19 26.66
CA PRO A 20 10.07 -1.80 26.50
C PRO A 20 11.19 -0.87 27.02
N LEU A 21 11.26 0.36 26.49
CA LEU A 21 12.23 1.36 26.96
C LEU A 21 12.18 1.39 28.49
N PRO A 22 13.29 1.10 29.20
CA PRO A 22 13.26 1.30 30.63
C PRO A 22 12.97 2.77 30.90
N ALA A 23 12.00 3.04 31.77
CA ALA A 23 11.98 4.29 32.51
C ALA A 23 13.39 4.48 33.11
N ASP A 24 13.86 5.73 33.14
CA ASP A 24 15.24 6.13 33.44
C ASP A 24 15.89 5.15 34.45
N PRO A 25 16.94 4.39 34.05
CA PRO A 25 17.38 3.22 34.80
C PRO A 25 17.79 3.61 36.23
N GLN A 26 16.95 3.21 37.20
CA GLN A 26 17.18 3.48 38.61
C GLN A 26 18.48 2.80 39.08
N ARG A 27 19.33 3.59 39.74
CA ARG A 27 20.61 3.11 40.29
C ARG A 27 20.35 2.08 41.37
N ARG A 28 20.89 0.86 41.21
CA ARG A 28 20.92 -0.12 42.30
C ARG A 28 22.06 0.20 43.26
N GLY A 29 21.82 0.09 44.57
CA GLY A 29 22.84 0.31 45.60
C GLY A 29 24.10 -0.54 45.33
N GLY A 30 25.28 0.08 45.37
CA GLY A 30 26.56 -0.58 45.10
C GLY A 30 26.98 -0.65 43.62
N GLN A 31 26.17 -0.15 42.68
CA GLN A 31 26.53 -0.16 41.26
C GLN A 31 27.55 0.95 40.94
N ALA A 32 28.76 0.54 40.53
CA ALA A 32 29.79 1.43 40.01
C ALA A 32 29.46 1.84 38.56
N GLY A 33 29.52 3.14 38.27
CA GLY A 33 29.27 3.71 36.94
C GLY A 33 27.79 3.98 36.63
N ARG A 34 27.56 4.58 35.45
CA ARG A 34 26.23 4.96 34.95
C ARG A 34 25.36 3.71 34.77
N PRO A 35 24.10 3.69 35.25
CA PRO A 35 23.18 2.58 35.02
C PRO A 35 23.08 2.24 33.52
N ARG A 36 23.05 0.95 33.21
CA ARG A 36 22.97 0.49 31.81
C ARG A 36 21.66 0.97 31.21
N PHE A 37 21.77 1.84 30.21
CA PHE A 37 20.64 2.33 29.42
C PHE A 37 20.09 1.26 28.45
N LYS A 38 20.89 0.24 28.15
CA LYS A 38 20.56 -0.84 27.20
C LYS A 38 20.38 -2.17 27.94
N GLY A 39 19.37 -2.93 27.53
CA GLY A 39 19.19 -4.33 27.93
C GLY A 39 20.25 -5.26 27.31
N LYS A 40 20.09 -6.57 27.53
CA LYS A 40 20.96 -7.59 26.92
C LYS A 40 20.89 -7.52 25.38
N PRO A 41 22.02 -7.70 24.68
CA PRO A 41 22.05 -7.71 23.22
C PRO A 41 21.11 -8.78 22.65
N VAL A 42 20.32 -8.40 21.65
CA VAL A 42 19.45 -9.31 20.91
C VAL A 42 20.14 -9.75 19.62
N LYS A 43 19.99 -11.02 19.25
CA LYS A 43 20.50 -11.58 17.98
C LYS A 43 20.04 -10.78 16.76
N LYS A 44 20.92 -10.66 15.76
CA LYS A 44 20.61 -9.97 14.51
C LYS A 44 19.50 -10.71 13.73
N PRO A 45 18.74 -10.00 12.87
CA PRO A 45 17.72 -10.62 12.00
C PRO A 45 18.23 -11.84 11.22
N THR A 46 19.42 -11.75 10.62
CA THR A 46 20.06 -12.81 9.84
C THR A 46 20.42 -14.04 10.69
N GLU A 47 20.98 -13.82 11.88
CA GLU A 47 21.28 -14.89 12.84
C GLU A 47 19.99 -15.59 13.32
N ARG A 48 18.91 -14.84 13.53
CA ARG A 48 17.61 -15.39 13.93
C ARG A 48 16.95 -16.24 12.85
N LEU A 49 17.22 -15.97 11.57
CA LEU A 49 16.72 -16.79 10.46
C LEU A 49 17.30 -18.21 10.50
N GLN A 50 18.56 -18.34 10.92
CA GLN A 50 19.29 -19.61 10.99
C GLN A 50 19.16 -20.30 12.35
N ASP A 51 18.75 -19.57 13.39
CA ASP A 51 18.61 -20.11 14.74
C ASP A 51 17.43 -21.09 14.86
N ARG A 52 17.74 -22.35 15.22
CA ARG A 52 16.76 -23.41 15.48
C ARG A 52 15.83 -23.10 16.65
N ARG A 53 16.24 -22.22 17.57
CA ARG A 53 15.42 -21.79 18.72
C ARG A 53 14.40 -20.71 18.34
N THR A 54 14.46 -20.16 17.14
CA THR A 54 13.48 -19.17 16.68
C THR A 54 12.10 -19.82 16.57
N ARG A 55 11.14 -19.32 17.35
CA ARG A 55 9.76 -19.80 17.32
C ARG A 55 9.03 -19.17 16.15
N TRP A 56 8.74 -19.99 15.14
CA TRP A 56 8.00 -19.58 13.95
C TRP A 56 6.51 -19.87 14.11
N GLN A 57 5.68 -18.86 13.85
CA GLN A 57 4.24 -18.98 13.77
C GLN A 57 3.82 -18.98 12.31
N THR A 58 3.06 -20.00 11.90
CA THR A 58 2.54 -20.07 10.53
C THR A 58 1.25 -19.27 10.44
N CYS A 59 1.12 -18.43 9.42
CA CYS A 59 -0.12 -17.72 9.13
C CYS A 59 -0.45 -17.72 7.63
N GLN A 60 -1.73 -17.56 7.32
CA GLN A 60 -2.21 -17.29 5.97
C GLN A 60 -2.57 -15.81 5.82
N LEU A 61 -2.08 -15.20 4.75
CA LEU A 61 -2.30 -13.79 4.44
C LEU A 61 -2.74 -13.63 2.99
N GLY A 62 -3.68 -12.72 2.77
CA GLY A 62 -3.98 -12.22 1.44
C GLY A 62 -2.73 -11.58 0.85
N TRP A 63 -2.39 -11.99 -0.36
CA TRP A 63 -1.23 -11.58 -1.14
C TRP A 63 -1.69 -10.87 -2.41
N TYR A 64 -0.76 -10.30 -3.18
CA TYR A 64 -1.08 -9.61 -4.42
C TYR A 64 -1.81 -10.53 -5.40
N GLY A 65 -2.70 -9.96 -6.21
CA GLY A 65 -3.50 -10.71 -7.18
C GLY A 65 -4.56 -11.62 -6.56
N GLY A 66 -5.00 -11.35 -5.32
CA GLY A 66 -6.07 -12.11 -4.66
C GLY A 66 -5.65 -13.50 -4.17
N GLN A 67 -4.35 -13.81 -4.19
CA GLN A 67 -3.84 -15.10 -3.74
C GLN A 67 -3.74 -15.16 -2.22
N ILE A 68 -3.94 -16.32 -1.61
CA ILE A 68 -3.62 -16.53 -0.19
C ILE A 68 -2.27 -17.22 -0.11
N ARG A 69 -1.35 -16.63 0.65
CA ARG A 69 -0.01 -17.19 0.86
C ARG A 69 0.18 -17.63 2.30
N ARG A 70 0.76 -18.83 2.46
CA ARG A 70 1.19 -19.37 3.75
C ARG A 70 2.61 -18.89 4.04
N LEU A 71 2.78 -18.18 5.15
CA LEU A 71 4.05 -17.59 5.57
C LEU A 71 4.37 -18.00 7.00
N GLN A 72 5.65 -17.93 7.35
CA GLN A 72 6.13 -18.10 8.71
C GLN A 72 6.63 -16.77 9.26
N LEU A 73 6.13 -16.41 10.44
CA LEU A 73 6.45 -15.17 11.13
C LEU A 73 7.19 -15.47 12.43
N ALA A 74 8.23 -14.70 12.73
CA ALA A 74 8.82 -14.63 14.06
C ALA A 74 8.82 -13.17 14.51
N SER A 75 8.50 -12.90 15.77
CA SER A 75 8.42 -11.53 16.26
C SER A 75 8.94 -11.41 17.69
N GLY A 76 9.38 -10.21 18.02
CA GLY A 76 9.74 -9.82 19.37
C GLY A 76 9.91 -8.30 19.44
N THR A 77 10.39 -7.83 20.59
CA THR A 77 10.72 -6.42 20.79
C THR A 77 12.22 -6.21 20.84
N ALA A 78 12.66 -5.05 20.42
CA ALA A 78 14.04 -4.61 20.50
C ALA A 78 14.09 -3.09 20.70
N VAL A 79 15.13 -2.60 21.34
CA VAL A 79 15.41 -1.16 21.40
C VAL A 79 16.35 -0.77 20.26
N TRP A 80 15.95 0.18 19.43
CA TRP A 80 16.82 0.87 18.49
C TRP A 80 17.50 2.03 19.20
N TYR A 81 18.83 2.09 19.10
CA TYR A 81 19.63 3.15 19.68
C TYR A 81 20.64 3.71 18.67
N LYS A 82 20.74 5.03 18.59
CA LYS A 82 21.82 5.76 17.91
C LYS A 82 22.39 6.79 18.89
N SER A 83 23.73 6.93 18.95
CA SER A 83 24.36 7.89 19.85
C SER A 83 23.81 9.30 19.61
N GLY A 84 23.51 10.04 20.68
CA GLY A 84 22.93 11.39 20.61
C GLY A 84 21.44 11.44 20.23
N ARG A 85 20.75 10.30 20.11
CA ARG A 85 19.29 10.24 19.88
C ARG A 85 18.59 9.44 20.96
N PRO A 86 17.33 9.77 21.29
CA PRO A 86 16.55 8.97 22.21
C PRO A 86 16.40 7.55 21.68
N ALA A 87 16.49 6.58 22.60
CA ALA A 87 16.21 5.19 22.24
C ALA A 87 14.73 5.01 21.89
N VAL A 88 14.46 4.15 20.92
CA VAL A 88 13.10 3.86 20.46
C VAL A 88 12.87 2.36 20.63
N ALA A 89 11.85 1.97 21.40
CA ALA A 89 11.41 0.58 21.41
C ALA A 89 10.68 0.28 20.11
N LEU A 90 11.02 -0.85 19.50
CA LEU A 90 10.45 -1.34 18.27
C LEU A 90 9.96 -2.76 18.44
N ARG A 91 8.91 -3.09 17.70
CA ARG A 91 8.54 -4.46 17.41
C ARG A 91 9.18 -4.86 16.09
N TRP A 92 9.92 -5.96 16.10
CA TRP A 92 10.46 -6.56 14.88
C TRP A 92 9.64 -7.78 14.48
N VAL A 93 9.54 -8.01 13.17
CA VAL A 93 8.87 -9.16 12.57
C VAL A 93 9.75 -9.68 11.44
N LEU A 94 10.15 -10.95 11.53
CA LEU A 94 10.78 -11.67 10.44
C LEU A 94 9.72 -12.46 9.70
N VAL A 95 9.70 -12.32 8.38
CA VAL A 95 8.79 -13.01 7.48
C VAL A 95 9.62 -13.93 6.60
N ARG A 96 9.24 -15.20 6.48
CA ARG A 96 9.82 -16.10 5.49
C ARG A 96 8.77 -16.97 4.82
N ASP A 97 9.01 -17.33 3.57
CA ASP A 97 8.23 -18.35 2.88
C ASP A 97 8.78 -19.74 3.21
N PRO A 98 8.02 -20.65 3.83
CA PRO A 98 8.47 -22.02 4.07
C PRO A 98 8.83 -22.78 2.77
N LYS A 99 8.31 -22.37 1.61
CA LYS A 99 8.63 -22.96 0.30
C LYS A 99 9.84 -22.32 -0.38
N GLY A 100 10.49 -21.32 0.25
CA GLY A 100 11.68 -20.66 -0.30
C GLY A 100 11.45 -19.85 -1.58
N ARG A 101 10.19 -19.57 -1.95
CA ARG A 101 9.85 -18.83 -3.18
C ARG A 101 10.10 -17.33 -3.09
N CYS A 102 10.32 -16.81 -1.89
CA CYS A 102 10.66 -15.41 -1.64
C CYS A 102 11.72 -15.35 -0.55
N GLU A 103 12.62 -14.38 -0.68
CA GLU A 103 13.61 -14.10 0.35
C GLU A 103 12.95 -13.67 1.67
N PRO A 104 13.56 -13.99 2.81
CA PRO A 104 13.10 -13.51 4.09
C PRO A 104 13.19 -11.99 4.20
N ILE A 105 12.19 -11.37 4.83
CA ILE A 105 12.10 -9.92 5.03
C ILE A 105 12.05 -9.60 6.52
N GLY A 106 12.77 -8.57 6.94
CA GLY A 106 12.66 -7.98 8.28
C GLY A 106 11.81 -6.71 8.25
N LEU A 107 10.72 -6.69 9.03
CA LEU A 107 9.85 -5.54 9.22
C LEU A 107 10.02 -4.98 10.64
N LEU A 108 9.89 -3.66 10.76
CA LEU A 108 10.00 -2.93 12.03
C LEU A 108 8.78 -2.03 12.21
N SER A 109 8.28 -1.93 13.44
CA SER A 109 7.20 -1.03 13.85
C SER A 109 7.57 -0.33 15.15
N SER A 110 7.29 0.97 15.24
CA SER A 110 7.37 1.73 16.49
C SER A 110 6.16 1.50 17.40
N ASP A 111 5.04 1.02 16.86
CA ASP A 111 3.89 0.61 17.66
C ASP A 111 4.09 -0.83 18.14
N LEU A 112 4.31 -0.97 19.45
CA LEU A 112 4.53 -2.25 20.12
C LEU A 112 3.25 -3.06 20.30
N LYS A 113 2.07 -2.43 20.23
CA LYS A 113 0.77 -3.08 20.43
C LYS A 113 0.32 -3.87 19.20
N LEU A 114 0.86 -3.55 18.03
CA LEU A 114 0.55 -4.27 16.80
C LEU A 114 1.05 -5.71 16.85
N GLU A 115 0.19 -6.63 16.42
CA GLU A 115 0.58 -8.02 16.23
C GLU A 115 1.45 -8.19 14.99
N ALA A 116 2.29 -9.23 14.99
CA ALA A 116 3.16 -9.54 13.86
C ALA A 116 2.38 -9.67 12.54
N ARG A 117 1.21 -10.34 12.59
CA ARG A 117 0.33 -10.50 11.44
C ARG A 117 -0.20 -9.17 10.90
N GLN A 118 -0.55 -8.23 11.78
CA GLN A 118 -1.04 -6.91 11.40
C GLN A 118 0.05 -6.07 10.73
N ILE A 119 1.28 -6.09 11.28
CA ILE A 119 2.44 -5.40 10.70
C ILE A 119 2.68 -5.88 9.26
N VAL A 120 2.65 -7.21 9.04
CA VAL A 120 2.79 -7.76 7.69
C VAL A 120 1.64 -7.31 6.80
N ARG A 121 0.38 -7.34 7.27
CA ARG A 121 -0.77 -6.87 6.49
C ARG A 121 -0.61 -5.40 6.04
N TYR A 122 -0.18 -4.51 6.93
CA TYR A 122 0.08 -3.10 6.57
C TYR A 122 1.20 -2.97 5.55
N TYR A 123 2.26 -3.76 5.69
CA TYR A 123 3.32 -3.79 4.68
C TYR A 123 2.81 -4.25 3.30
N LEU A 124 1.92 -5.26 3.25
CA LEU A 124 1.33 -5.71 1.99
C LEU A 124 0.42 -4.64 1.36
N GLN A 125 -0.27 -3.83 2.15
CA GLN A 125 -1.10 -2.72 1.64
C GLN A 125 -0.28 -1.64 0.92
N ARG A 126 1.04 -1.57 1.14
CA ARG A 126 1.94 -0.64 0.43
C ARG A 126 1.86 -0.82 -1.10
N TRP A 127 1.64 -2.04 -1.59
CA TRP A 127 1.54 -2.29 -3.03
C TRP A 127 0.30 -1.70 -3.67
N SER A 128 -0.78 -1.57 -2.91
CA SER A 128 -1.96 -0.86 -3.39
C SER A 128 -1.62 0.60 -3.70
N LEU A 129 -0.69 1.23 -2.97
CA LEU A 129 -0.23 2.60 -3.30
C LEU A 129 0.48 2.65 -4.65
N GLU A 130 1.35 1.69 -4.94
CA GLU A 130 2.04 1.64 -6.24
C GLU A 130 1.05 1.49 -7.39
N THR A 131 0.01 0.68 -7.20
CA THR A 131 -1.09 0.53 -8.17
C THR A 131 -1.86 1.84 -8.35
N THR A 132 -2.22 2.50 -7.24
CA THR A 132 -2.87 3.82 -7.27
C THR A 132 -2.04 4.84 -8.04
N PHE A 133 -0.72 4.92 -7.81
CA PHE A 133 0.14 5.85 -8.54
C PHE A 133 0.21 5.52 -10.04
N GLN A 134 0.34 4.24 -10.40
CA GLN A 134 0.33 3.83 -11.80
C GLN A 134 -0.99 4.19 -12.50
N GLU A 135 -2.13 3.90 -11.87
CA GLU A 135 -3.44 4.21 -12.42
C GLU A 135 -3.72 5.72 -12.47
N ALA A 136 -3.30 6.48 -11.44
CA ALA A 136 -3.43 7.93 -11.44
C ALA A 136 -2.59 8.60 -12.53
N ARG A 137 -1.38 8.07 -12.81
CA ARG A 137 -0.56 8.53 -13.93
C ARG A 137 -1.23 8.27 -15.27
N LEU A 138 -1.76 7.06 -15.45
CA LEU A 138 -2.36 6.62 -16.70
C LEU A 138 -3.68 7.33 -17.01
N TYR A 139 -4.60 7.40 -16.04
CA TYR A 139 -5.98 7.81 -16.26
C TYR A 139 -6.33 9.22 -15.75
N LEU A 140 -5.49 9.79 -14.89
CA LEU A 140 -5.68 11.15 -14.38
C LEU A 140 -4.53 12.08 -14.82
N GLY A 141 -3.60 11.55 -15.62
CA GLY A 141 -2.47 12.26 -16.18
C GLY A 141 -1.50 12.80 -15.13
N LEU A 142 -1.36 12.13 -13.97
CA LEU A 142 -0.61 12.63 -12.80
C LEU A 142 0.77 13.22 -13.14
N ASP A 143 1.55 12.53 -13.98
CA ASP A 143 2.90 12.96 -14.39
C ASP A 143 2.89 13.92 -15.60
N GLY A 144 1.76 14.05 -16.32
CA GLY A 144 1.63 14.87 -17.52
C GLY A 144 1.41 16.36 -17.28
N GLN A 145 1.83 16.92 -16.14
CA GLN A 145 1.70 18.35 -15.88
C GLN A 145 2.77 19.15 -16.62
N ARG A 146 2.32 20.14 -17.40
CA ARG A 146 3.19 21.13 -18.08
C ARG A 146 3.17 22.48 -17.36
N GLN A 147 2.91 22.46 -16.06
CA GLN A 147 2.88 23.67 -15.22
C GLN A 147 4.31 24.09 -14.90
N TRP A 148 4.63 25.37 -15.10
CA TRP A 148 5.96 25.93 -14.86
C TRP A 148 6.12 26.52 -13.45
N ASN A 149 5.02 26.64 -12.70
CA ASN A 149 5.00 27.21 -11.35
C ASN A 149 4.96 26.10 -10.30
N ASP A 150 5.92 26.10 -9.37
CA ASP A 150 6.02 25.14 -8.27
C ASP A 150 4.74 25.05 -7.42
N LEU A 151 4.06 26.18 -7.18
CA LEU A 151 2.79 26.19 -6.44
C LEU A 151 1.67 25.52 -7.22
N ALA A 152 1.66 25.62 -8.55
CA ALA A 152 0.67 24.94 -9.38
C ALA A 152 0.92 23.42 -9.38
N VAL A 153 2.19 23.00 -9.47
CA VAL A 153 2.59 21.59 -9.35
C VAL A 153 2.22 21.01 -7.98
N ALA A 154 2.52 21.75 -6.90
CA ALA A 154 2.22 21.34 -5.53
C ALA A 154 0.71 21.18 -5.26
N ARG A 155 -0.16 21.92 -5.98
CA ARG A 155 -1.62 21.82 -5.86
C ARG A 155 -2.24 20.75 -6.74
N ALA A 156 -1.72 20.54 -7.95
CA ALA A 156 -2.32 19.62 -8.92
C ALA A 156 -2.24 18.14 -8.48
N THR A 157 -1.10 17.73 -7.94
CA THR A 157 -0.86 16.36 -7.46
C THR A 157 -1.87 15.92 -6.39
N PRO A 158 -2.05 16.65 -5.26
CA PRO A 158 -3.03 16.25 -4.26
C PRO A 158 -4.46 16.32 -4.78
N LEU A 159 -4.79 17.26 -5.67
CA LEU A 159 -6.14 17.36 -6.25
C LEU A 159 -6.48 16.13 -7.11
N ARG A 160 -5.51 15.62 -7.88
CA ARG A 160 -5.69 14.40 -8.69
C ARG A 160 -5.78 13.13 -7.86
N LEU A 161 -4.97 13.01 -6.81
CA LEU A 161 -5.11 11.90 -5.86
C LEU A 161 -6.43 12.00 -5.06
N GLY A 162 -6.89 13.22 -4.79
CA GLY A 162 -8.22 13.48 -4.25
C GLY A 162 -9.32 13.00 -5.20
N LEU A 163 -9.23 13.31 -6.50
CA LEU A 163 -10.16 12.84 -7.52
C LEU A 163 -10.15 11.31 -7.63
N PHE A 164 -8.98 10.67 -7.61
CA PHE A 164 -8.86 9.21 -7.55
C PHE A 164 -9.66 8.64 -6.37
N SER A 165 -9.45 9.20 -5.19
CA SER A 165 -10.11 8.77 -3.96
C SER A 165 -11.62 8.98 -4.04
N LEU A 166 -12.08 10.09 -4.60
CA LEU A 166 -13.48 10.41 -4.79
C LEU A 166 -14.16 9.41 -5.73
N VAL A 167 -13.56 9.10 -6.87
CA VAL A 167 -14.07 8.09 -7.81
C VAL A 167 -14.19 6.71 -7.14
N ALA A 168 -13.16 6.28 -6.41
CA ALA A 168 -13.18 5.01 -5.69
C ALA A 168 -14.30 4.97 -4.63
N LEU A 169 -14.47 6.05 -3.85
CA LEU A 169 -15.50 6.15 -2.82
C LEU A 169 -16.92 6.24 -3.40
N MET A 170 -17.11 6.94 -4.53
CA MET A 170 -18.42 7.03 -5.20
C MET A 170 -18.92 5.65 -5.62
N VAL A 171 -18.05 4.87 -6.27
CA VAL A 171 -18.36 3.51 -6.70
C VAL A 171 -18.58 2.58 -5.50
N GLN A 172 -17.77 2.73 -4.45
CA GLN A 172 -17.93 1.91 -3.24
C GLN A 172 -19.24 2.21 -2.50
N ARG A 173 -19.69 3.46 -2.48
CA ARG A 173 -20.89 3.89 -1.74
C ARG A 173 -22.19 3.75 -2.51
N GLN A 174 -22.15 3.68 -3.84
CA GLN A 174 -23.34 3.54 -4.67
C GLN A 174 -23.41 2.15 -5.30
N PRO A 175 -24.19 1.20 -4.74
CA PRO A 175 -24.35 -0.14 -5.31
C PRO A 175 -24.85 -0.11 -6.76
N ALA A 176 -25.66 0.89 -7.12
CA ALA A 176 -26.13 1.10 -8.50
C ALA A 176 -25.01 1.47 -9.48
N TRP A 177 -23.85 1.90 -8.98
CA TRP A 177 -22.68 2.27 -9.77
C TRP A 177 -21.58 1.21 -9.67
N GLN A 178 -21.94 -0.06 -9.39
CA GLN A 178 -20.98 -1.14 -9.47
C GLN A 178 -20.44 -1.25 -10.91
N PRO A 179 -19.13 -1.07 -11.11
CA PRO A 179 -18.53 -1.10 -12.43
C PRO A 179 -18.63 -2.51 -13.00
N SER A 180 -19.03 -2.59 -14.27
CA SER A 180 -18.96 -3.83 -15.02
C SER A 180 -17.51 -4.20 -15.27
N VAL A 181 -17.16 -5.45 -15.01
CA VAL A 181 -15.79 -5.94 -15.20
C VAL A 181 -15.52 -6.12 -16.69
N ARG A 182 -14.80 -5.17 -17.30
CA ARG A 182 -14.39 -5.30 -18.69
C ARG A 182 -13.43 -6.48 -18.86
N ARG A 183 -13.78 -7.42 -19.73
CA ARG A 183 -12.95 -8.56 -20.10
C ARG A 183 -12.34 -8.30 -21.47
N SER A 184 -11.05 -8.60 -21.65
CA SER A 184 -10.45 -8.70 -22.98
C SER A 184 -10.28 -10.16 -23.36
N ALA A 185 -10.15 -10.46 -24.65
CA ALA A 185 -10.00 -11.82 -25.15
C ALA A 185 -8.79 -12.56 -24.56
N TRP A 186 -7.73 -11.82 -24.19
CA TRP A 186 -6.48 -12.34 -23.64
C TRP A 186 -6.36 -12.18 -22.12
N TYR A 187 -7.30 -11.50 -21.45
CA TYR A 187 -7.24 -11.27 -20.01
C TYR A 187 -8.63 -11.16 -19.38
N ALA A 188 -8.97 -12.18 -18.59
CA ALA A 188 -10.15 -12.20 -17.76
C ALA A 188 -9.78 -11.74 -16.34
N LYS A 189 -10.23 -10.54 -15.96
CA LYS A 189 -10.10 -10.06 -14.59
C LYS A 189 -11.35 -10.43 -13.79
N ALA A 190 -11.16 -10.81 -12.53
CA ALA A 190 -12.23 -11.23 -11.64
C ALA A 190 -12.88 -10.07 -10.86
N GLN A 191 -12.15 -8.95 -10.72
CA GLN A 191 -12.56 -7.78 -9.96
C GLN A 191 -12.41 -6.51 -10.81
N PRO A 192 -13.24 -5.49 -10.57
CA PRO A 192 -13.15 -4.23 -11.28
C PRO A 192 -11.87 -3.46 -10.91
N THR A 193 -11.32 -2.73 -11.88
CA THR A 193 -10.12 -1.87 -11.73
C THR A 193 -10.53 -0.40 -11.60
N PHE A 194 -9.59 0.50 -11.26
CA PHE A 194 -9.89 1.93 -11.24
C PHE A 194 -10.39 2.45 -12.59
N ALA A 195 -9.86 1.92 -13.70
CA ALA A 195 -10.33 2.23 -15.04
C ALA A 195 -11.85 1.98 -15.21
N ASP A 196 -12.36 0.87 -14.68
CA ASP A 196 -13.79 0.55 -14.77
C ASP A 196 -14.60 1.47 -13.85
N ALA A 197 -14.07 1.77 -12.66
CA ALA A 197 -14.69 2.71 -11.73
C ALA A 197 -14.81 4.11 -12.34
N LEU A 198 -13.72 4.62 -12.94
CA LEU A 198 -13.69 5.91 -13.62
C LEU A 198 -14.65 5.93 -14.82
N ALA A 199 -14.64 4.88 -15.65
CA ALA A 199 -15.55 4.76 -16.77
C ALA A 199 -17.02 4.75 -16.31
N GLN A 200 -17.33 4.03 -15.22
CA GLN A 200 -18.67 3.99 -14.65
C GLN A 200 -19.12 5.35 -14.12
N VAL A 201 -18.26 6.07 -13.40
CA VAL A 201 -18.55 7.43 -12.91
C VAL A 201 -18.77 8.38 -14.09
N ARG A 202 -17.92 8.35 -15.12
CA ARG A 202 -18.10 9.14 -16.35
C ARG A 202 -19.47 8.87 -16.99
N ARG A 203 -19.84 7.60 -17.18
CA ARG A 203 -21.14 7.22 -17.75
C ARG A 203 -22.32 7.65 -16.88
N ALA A 204 -22.19 7.59 -15.56
CA ALA A 204 -23.23 8.02 -14.64
C ALA A 204 -23.43 9.54 -14.74
N LEU A 205 -22.32 10.30 -14.73
CA LEU A 205 -22.34 11.75 -14.90
C LEU A 205 -22.89 12.16 -16.27
N TRP A 206 -22.49 11.53 -17.37
CA TRP A 206 -23.02 11.84 -18.70
C TRP A 206 -24.51 11.56 -18.85
N ARG A 207 -25.03 10.53 -18.17
CA ARG A 207 -26.47 10.25 -18.12
C ARG A 207 -27.24 11.30 -17.33
N GLN A 208 -26.66 11.81 -16.24
CA GLN A 208 -27.31 12.81 -15.38
C GLN A 208 -27.19 14.23 -15.92
N LEU A 209 -26.02 14.62 -16.42
CA LEU A 209 -25.74 15.90 -17.07
C LEU A 209 -26.24 15.94 -18.52
N GLY A 210 -27.21 15.09 -18.88
CA GLY A 210 -27.57 14.69 -20.25
C GLY A 210 -27.27 15.74 -21.31
N PHE A 211 -26.17 15.60 -22.05
CA PHE A 211 -25.77 16.40 -23.22
C PHE A 211 -26.32 17.85 -23.28
N TRP A 212 -26.29 18.60 -22.16
CA TRP A 212 -26.82 19.97 -22.09
C TRP A 212 -25.98 21.00 -22.85
N LEU A 213 -25.03 20.56 -23.68
CA LEU A 213 -24.15 21.43 -24.47
C LEU A 213 -24.66 21.70 -25.90
N SER A 214 -25.80 21.16 -26.31
CA SER A 214 -26.42 21.55 -27.58
C SER A 214 -27.61 22.48 -27.35
N GLU A 215 -27.36 23.78 -27.47
CA GLU A 215 -28.40 24.82 -27.53
C GLU A 215 -29.03 24.93 -28.94
N ALA A 216 -28.69 24.03 -29.87
CA ALA A 216 -29.17 24.04 -31.24
C ALA A 216 -29.96 22.77 -31.56
N ALA A 217 -31.22 22.76 -31.12
CA ALA A 217 -32.22 21.77 -31.53
C ALA A 217 -32.68 21.99 -32.99
N ILE A 218 -31.75 22.17 -33.93
CA ILE A 218 -32.08 22.36 -35.35
C ILE A 218 -31.86 21.07 -36.16
N ASP A 219 -31.09 20.10 -35.66
CA ASP A 219 -30.92 18.82 -36.40
C ASP A 219 -30.55 17.61 -35.51
N ALA A 220 -31.24 17.45 -34.36
CA ALA A 220 -30.96 16.37 -33.42
C ALA A 220 -31.61 15.04 -33.83
N GLN A 221 -31.08 14.36 -34.86
CA GLN A 221 -31.37 12.94 -35.04
C GLN A 221 -30.70 12.15 -33.92
N LYS A 222 -31.51 11.55 -33.03
CA LYS A 222 -30.98 10.70 -31.96
C LYS A 222 -30.28 9.50 -32.59
N PRO A 223 -28.96 9.31 -32.35
CA PRO A 223 -28.28 8.13 -32.86
C PRO A 223 -28.95 6.86 -32.33
N PRO A 224 -28.91 5.75 -33.07
CA PRO A 224 -29.35 4.45 -32.58
C PRO A 224 -28.73 4.17 -31.20
N ARG A 225 -29.56 3.79 -30.22
CA ARG A 225 -29.13 3.62 -28.81
C ARG A 225 -27.88 2.76 -28.69
N LEU A 226 -27.76 1.70 -29.48
CA LEU A 226 -26.61 0.80 -29.49
C LEU A 226 -25.30 1.50 -29.91
N LEU A 227 -25.33 2.35 -30.94
CA LEU A 227 -24.15 3.09 -31.38
C LEU A 227 -23.73 4.10 -30.30
N PHE A 228 -24.71 4.79 -29.71
CA PHE A 228 -24.45 5.72 -28.63
C PHE A 228 -23.85 5.02 -27.40
N GLU A 229 -24.38 3.87 -26.99
CA GLU A 229 -23.86 3.08 -25.88
C GLU A 229 -22.43 2.58 -26.15
N HIS A 230 -22.13 2.13 -27.37
CA HIS A 230 -20.77 1.72 -27.75
C HIS A 230 -19.79 2.89 -27.74
N VAL A 231 -20.17 4.06 -28.28
CA VAL A 231 -19.31 5.24 -28.28
C VAL A 231 -19.10 5.75 -26.84
N ALA A 232 -20.17 5.84 -26.04
CA ALA A 232 -20.06 6.19 -24.63
C ALA A 232 -19.21 5.19 -23.86
N GLU A 233 -19.28 3.91 -24.19
CA GLU A 233 -18.42 2.89 -23.62
C GLU A 233 -16.95 3.13 -23.96
N LEU A 234 -16.62 3.36 -25.23
CA LEU A 234 -15.25 3.62 -25.67
C LEU A 234 -14.68 4.90 -25.06
N LEU A 235 -15.44 5.99 -25.09
CA LEU A 235 -15.03 7.29 -24.53
C LEU A 235 -14.81 7.22 -23.02
N ALA A 236 -15.62 6.43 -22.30
CA ALA A 236 -15.50 6.33 -20.85
C ALA A 236 -14.15 5.75 -20.40
N TYR A 237 -13.47 4.96 -21.25
CA TYR A 237 -12.16 4.35 -20.98
C TYR A 237 -10.96 5.14 -21.53
N LEU A 238 -11.17 6.29 -22.18
CA LEU A 238 -10.05 7.10 -22.66
C LEU A 238 -9.25 7.70 -21.47
N PRO A 239 -7.92 7.73 -21.53
CA PRO A 239 -7.09 8.36 -20.50
C PRO A 239 -7.31 9.88 -20.43
#